data_AF-A0A6G2JWM1-F1
#
_entry.id   AF-A0A6G2JWM1-F1
#
_cell.length_a   1.000
_cell.length_b   1.000
_cell.length_c   1.000
_cell.angle_alpha   90.00
_cell.angle_beta   90.00
_cell.angle_gamma   90.00
#
_symmetry.space_group_name_H-M   'P 1'
#
loop_
_entity.id
_entity.type
_entity.pdbx_description
1 polymer ?
#
loop_
_entity_poly.entity_id
_entity_poly.type
_entity_poly.pdbx_seq_one_letter_code
_entity_poly.pdbx_strand_id
1 'polypeptide(L)'
;MSETSLPVRHLFRMDIDADLSNAARIRGGPAGTRMVASVDGGTVTGERINGTILGPSGDWLYRAADGTMHLDVRISIRTDDEVDILMEYQGKIYGDGSPRSAPTFQTSMEGPYNWLNKIQAIGIGSLDDGKLAYEVYELL
;
A
#
# COMPACT_ATOMS: atom_id res chain seq x y z
N MET A 1 -15.20 10.67 -26.80
CA MET A 1 -14.05 9.79 -27.11
C MET A 1 -13.77 8.98 -25.86
N SER A 2 -13.49 7.69 -25.96
CA SER A 2 -13.08 6.89 -24.80
C SER A 2 -11.67 7.31 -24.40
N GLU A 3 -11.45 7.61 -23.12
CA GLU A 3 -10.10 7.83 -22.63
C GLU A 3 -9.28 6.53 -22.68
N THR A 4 -8.03 6.62 -23.13
CA THR A 4 -7.09 5.49 -23.22
C THR A 4 -6.01 5.54 -22.14
N SER A 5 -6.05 6.56 -21.29
CA SER A 5 -5.11 6.84 -20.20
C SER A 5 -5.86 7.49 -19.05
N LEU A 6 -5.33 7.40 -17.84
CA LEU A 6 -5.85 8.10 -16.67
C LEU A 6 -4.89 9.24 -16.31
N PRO A 7 -5.36 10.49 -16.17
CA PRO A 7 -4.53 11.56 -15.65
C PRO A 7 -4.23 11.30 -14.17
N VAL A 8 -2.96 11.45 -13.78
CA VAL A 8 -2.47 11.19 -12.43
C VAL A 8 -1.52 12.28 -11.96
N ARG A 9 -1.46 12.48 -10.65
CA ARG A 9 -0.44 13.27 -9.97
C ARG A 9 0.33 12.39 -9.00
N HIS A 10 1.66 12.46 -9.01
CA HIS A 10 2.47 11.77 -8.01
C HIS A 10 2.12 12.29 -6.61
N LEU A 11 1.90 11.37 -5.68
CA LEU A 11 1.47 11.66 -4.32
C LEU A 11 2.66 11.54 -3.36
N PHE A 12 3.30 10.38 -3.36
CA PHE A 12 4.50 10.07 -2.60
C PHE A 12 5.12 8.74 -3.07
N ARG A 13 6.38 8.55 -2.72
CA ARG A 13 7.03 7.24 -2.67
C ARG A 13 6.87 6.66 -1.26
N MET A 14 6.68 5.35 -1.18
CA MET A 14 6.67 4.58 0.05
C MET A 14 7.69 3.45 -0.03
N ASP A 15 8.61 3.37 0.93
CA ASP A 15 9.54 2.24 1.11
C ASP A 15 9.10 1.46 2.34
N ILE A 16 8.91 0.15 2.22
CA ILE A 16 8.24 -0.69 3.22
C ILE A 16 9.22 -1.68 3.84
N ASP A 17 9.25 -1.73 5.17
CA ASP A 17 9.94 -2.77 5.94
C ASP A 17 8.92 -3.83 6.39
N ALA A 18 8.76 -4.88 5.57
CA ALA A 18 7.84 -6.00 5.82
C ALA A 18 8.58 -7.28 6.23
N ASP A 19 8.09 -7.98 7.26
CA ASP A 19 8.63 -9.28 7.68
C ASP A 19 7.84 -10.44 7.05
N LEU A 20 8.27 -10.81 5.84
CA LEU A 20 7.74 -12.00 5.15
C LEU A 20 8.30 -13.31 5.72
N SER A 21 9.38 -13.26 6.49
CA SER A 21 10.08 -14.44 7.01
C SER A 21 9.30 -15.09 8.15
N ASN A 22 8.70 -14.27 9.01
CA ASN A 22 7.87 -14.70 10.14
C ASN A 22 6.37 -14.66 9.85
N ALA A 23 5.97 -14.40 8.61
CA ALA A 23 4.57 -14.34 8.21
C ALA A 23 3.82 -15.65 8.55
N ALA A 24 2.65 -15.54 9.18
CA ALA A 24 1.79 -16.69 9.43
C ALA A 24 1.25 -17.23 8.10
N ARG A 25 1.33 -18.55 7.89
CA ARG A 25 0.94 -19.19 6.63
C ARG A 25 -0.25 -20.12 6.84
N ILE A 26 -1.39 -19.74 6.30
CA ILE A 26 -2.62 -20.55 6.34
C ILE A 26 -2.78 -21.19 4.97
N ARG A 27 -2.53 -22.49 4.89
CA ARG A 27 -2.54 -23.28 3.64
C ARG A 27 -3.85 -24.03 3.49
N GLY A 28 -4.29 -24.22 2.24
CA GLY A 28 -5.49 -25.01 1.92
C GLY A 28 -6.81 -24.36 2.34
N GLY A 29 -6.82 -23.05 2.59
CA GLY A 29 -8.04 -22.32 2.89
C GLY A 29 -8.83 -21.96 1.62
N PRO A 30 -10.04 -21.37 1.76
CA PRO A 30 -10.86 -20.96 0.62
C PRO A 30 -10.16 -19.99 -0.34
N ALA A 31 -9.25 -19.15 0.18
CA ALA A 31 -8.45 -18.22 -0.60
C ALA A 31 -7.15 -18.86 -1.17
N GLY A 32 -6.95 -20.17 -1.03
CA GLY A 32 -5.68 -20.84 -1.32
C GLY A 32 -4.69 -20.74 -0.15
N THR A 33 -3.55 -20.07 -0.37
CA THR A 33 -2.55 -19.86 0.69
C THR A 33 -2.54 -18.40 1.11
N ARG A 34 -2.97 -18.11 2.34
CA ARG A 34 -2.87 -16.79 2.98
C ARG A 34 -1.51 -16.66 3.67
N MET A 35 -0.88 -15.52 3.52
CA MET A 35 0.29 -15.10 4.29
C MET A 35 -0.10 -13.82 5.02
N VAL A 36 0.09 -13.79 6.33
CA VAL A 36 -0.14 -12.61 7.15
C VAL A 36 1.21 -12.10 7.59
N ALA A 37 1.67 -11.04 6.95
CA ALA A 37 2.97 -10.42 7.18
C ALA A 37 2.79 -9.12 7.98
N SER A 38 3.68 -8.89 8.95
CA SER A 38 3.79 -7.59 9.59
C SER A 38 4.48 -6.61 8.65
N VAL A 39 4.07 -5.35 8.77
CA VAL A 39 4.82 -4.21 8.25
C VAL A 39 5.26 -3.42 9.48
N ASP A 40 6.55 -3.49 9.76
CA ASP A 40 7.12 -3.03 11.04
C ASP A 40 7.66 -1.60 10.95
N GLY A 41 7.74 -1.05 9.74
CA GLY A 41 8.23 0.29 9.50
C GLY A 41 8.28 0.63 8.01
N GLY A 42 8.99 1.72 7.73
CA GLY A 42 9.15 2.26 6.39
C GLY A 42 8.99 3.77 6.36
N THR A 43 9.20 4.35 5.19
CA THR A 43 9.20 5.80 4.98
C THR A 43 8.22 6.19 3.90
N VAL A 44 7.59 7.35 4.07
CA VAL A 44 6.75 8.01 3.07
C VAL A 44 7.40 9.34 2.72
N THR A 45 7.65 9.58 1.45
CA THR A 45 8.33 10.80 0.98
C THR A 45 7.66 11.36 -0.26
N GLY A 46 7.24 12.62 -0.21
CA GLY A 46 6.52 13.28 -1.28
C GLY A 46 6.44 14.79 -1.10
N GLU A 47 5.93 15.48 -2.12
CA GLU A 47 5.81 16.94 -2.10
C GLU A 47 4.83 17.43 -1.02
N ARG A 48 3.74 16.68 -0.80
CA ARG A 48 2.62 17.07 0.07
C ARG A 48 2.51 16.27 1.35
N ILE A 49 3.27 15.20 1.50
CA ILE A 49 3.25 14.30 2.65
C ILE A 49 4.62 13.66 2.83
N ASN A 50 5.14 13.75 4.05
CA ASN A 50 6.35 13.06 4.50
C ASN A 50 6.06 12.46 5.86
N GLY A 51 6.59 11.26 6.13
CA GLY A 51 6.33 10.57 7.37
C GLY A 51 6.94 9.18 7.46
N THR A 52 6.56 8.48 8.52
CA THR A 52 7.03 7.14 8.86
C THR A 52 5.86 6.17 8.97
N ILE A 53 6.05 4.94 8.52
CA ILE A 53 5.08 3.85 8.72
C ILE A 53 5.21 3.33 10.15
N LEU A 54 4.08 3.19 10.83
CA LEU A 54 3.98 2.70 12.21
C LEU A 54 3.37 1.30 12.28
N GLY A 55 3.84 0.51 13.24
CA GLY A 55 3.12 -0.66 13.71
C GLY A 55 1.98 -0.27 14.67
N PRO A 56 0.85 -1.00 14.70
CA PRO A 56 0.57 -2.18 13.88
C PRO A 56 0.18 -1.83 12.43
N SER A 57 0.83 -2.52 11.49
CA SER A 57 0.53 -2.51 10.06
C SER A 57 0.78 -3.92 9.49
N GLY A 58 0.21 -4.25 8.34
CA GLY A 58 0.38 -5.59 7.78
C GLY A 58 -0.29 -5.82 6.44
N ASP A 59 0.11 -6.94 5.82
CA ASP A 59 -0.43 -7.45 4.58
C ASP A 59 -0.97 -8.88 4.81
N TRP A 60 -2.24 -9.07 4.50
CA TRP A 60 -2.92 -10.36 4.47
C TRP A 60 -2.90 -10.92 3.04
N LEU A 61 -1.78 -10.83 2.33
CA LEU A 61 -1.70 -11.29 0.95
C LEU A 61 -2.04 -12.77 0.80
N TYR A 62 -2.56 -13.15 -0.35
CA TYR A 62 -2.84 -14.55 -0.64
C TYR A 62 -2.53 -14.95 -2.07
N ARG A 63 -2.14 -16.20 -2.21
CA ARG A 63 -2.03 -16.89 -3.49
C ARG A 63 -3.29 -17.72 -3.72
N ALA A 64 -4.08 -17.32 -4.70
CA ALA A 64 -5.27 -18.04 -5.13
C ALA A 64 -4.93 -19.37 -5.81
N ALA A 65 -5.94 -20.22 -6.00
CA ALA A 65 -5.78 -21.55 -6.62
C ALA A 65 -5.28 -21.49 -8.08
N ASP A 66 -5.67 -20.44 -8.82
CA ASP A 66 -5.20 -20.16 -10.18
C ASP A 66 -3.78 -19.58 -10.23
N GLY A 67 -3.15 -19.37 -9.07
CA GLY A 67 -1.81 -18.82 -8.92
C GLY A 67 -1.73 -17.30 -8.90
N THR A 68 -2.84 -16.58 -9.04
CA THR A 68 -2.86 -15.13 -8.88
C THR A 68 -2.57 -14.74 -7.44
N MET A 69 -1.83 -13.63 -7.29
CA MET A 69 -1.41 -13.09 -6.01
C MET A 69 -2.18 -11.80 -5.74
N HIS A 70 -2.76 -11.67 -4.55
CA HIS A 70 -3.60 -10.55 -4.16
C HIS A 70 -3.12 -9.93 -2.86
N LEU A 71 -3.20 -8.61 -2.77
CA LEU A 71 -2.85 -7.80 -1.60
C LEU A 71 -4.09 -7.52 -0.75
N ASP A 72 -3.91 -7.40 0.57
CA ASP A 72 -4.94 -6.94 1.51
C ASP A 72 -4.22 -6.24 2.66
N VAL A 73 -4.03 -4.94 2.53
CA VAL A 73 -3.05 -4.18 3.32
C VAL A 73 -3.70 -3.10 4.15
N ARG A 74 -3.19 -2.93 5.37
CA ARG A 74 -3.46 -1.81 6.28
C ARG A 74 -2.14 -1.24 6.77
N ILE A 75 -1.90 0.04 6.49
CA ILE A 75 -0.71 0.78 6.91
C ILE A 75 -1.14 2.00 7.75
N SER A 76 -0.53 2.16 8.92
CA SER A 76 -0.59 3.41 9.68
C SER A 76 0.61 4.28 9.33
N ILE A 77 0.38 5.52 8.93
CA ILE A 77 1.42 6.51 8.63
C ILE A 77 1.32 7.61 9.67
N ARG A 78 2.44 8.00 10.25
CA ARG A 78 2.56 9.26 11.01
C ARG A 78 3.37 10.24 10.21
N THR A 79 2.77 11.39 9.90
CA THR A 79 3.46 12.47 9.20
C THR A 79 4.47 13.16 10.11
N ASP A 80 5.42 13.88 9.51
CA ASP A 80 6.45 14.61 10.25
C ASP A 80 5.88 15.72 11.14
N ASP A 81 4.68 16.22 10.82
CA ASP A 81 3.88 17.15 11.62
C ASP A 81 2.85 16.45 12.52
N GLU A 82 3.11 15.18 12.86
CA GLU A 82 2.41 14.38 13.88
C GLU A 82 0.92 14.08 13.59
N VAL A 83 0.54 14.01 12.31
CA VAL A 83 -0.82 13.59 11.91
C VAL A 83 -0.83 12.11 11.54
N ASP A 84 -1.79 11.38 12.11
CA ASP A 84 -2.01 9.96 11.79
C ASP A 84 -2.92 9.80 10.57
N ILE A 85 -2.50 8.93 9.65
CA ILE A 85 -3.23 8.56 8.45
C ILE A 85 -3.28 7.03 8.38
N LEU A 86 -4.48 6.47 8.35
CA LEU A 86 -4.69 5.08 7.96
C LEU A 86 -4.74 5.02 6.43
N MET A 87 -3.93 4.16 5.85
CA MET A 87 -3.99 3.79 4.44
C MET A 87 -4.39 2.32 4.32
N GLU A 88 -5.46 2.05 3.57
CA GLU A 88 -5.89 0.69 3.24
C GLU A 88 -5.77 0.48 1.73
N TYR A 89 -5.33 -0.70 1.31
CA TYR A 89 -5.33 -1.03 -0.11
C TYR A 89 -5.49 -2.51 -0.39
N GLN A 90 -6.15 -2.77 -1.52
CA GLN A 90 -6.14 -4.07 -2.18
C GLN A 90 -5.41 -3.95 -3.52
N GLY A 91 -5.05 -5.09 -4.10
CA GLY A 91 -4.30 -5.10 -5.35
C GLY A 91 -3.90 -6.48 -5.80
N LYS A 92 -3.10 -6.54 -6.85
CA LYS A 92 -2.54 -7.77 -7.41
C LYS A 92 -1.03 -7.65 -7.56
N ILE A 93 -0.33 -8.77 -7.40
CA ILE A 93 1.09 -8.89 -7.75
C ILE A 93 1.17 -9.59 -9.10
N TYR A 94 1.81 -8.95 -10.07
CA TYR A 94 1.94 -9.46 -11.43
C TYR A 94 3.08 -10.48 -11.54
N GLY A 95 3.16 -11.19 -12.67
CA GLY A 95 4.13 -12.28 -12.87
C GLY A 95 5.60 -11.84 -12.83
N ASP A 96 5.87 -10.55 -13.03
CA ASP A 96 7.17 -9.90 -12.85
C ASP A 96 7.46 -9.53 -11.38
N GLY A 97 6.55 -9.89 -10.46
CA GLY A 97 6.63 -9.56 -9.05
C GLY A 97 6.15 -8.15 -8.73
N SER A 98 5.71 -7.35 -9.71
CA SER A 98 5.33 -5.96 -9.50
C SER A 98 3.90 -5.83 -8.94
N PRO A 99 3.72 -5.24 -7.75
CA PRO A 99 2.40 -4.96 -7.21
C PRO A 99 1.68 -3.83 -7.98
N ARG A 100 0.37 -3.93 -8.11
CA ARG A 100 -0.54 -2.83 -8.47
C ARG A 100 -1.62 -2.75 -7.41
N SER A 101 -1.77 -1.59 -6.78
CA SER A 101 -2.69 -1.38 -5.67
C SER A 101 -3.62 -0.19 -5.91
N ALA A 102 -4.71 -0.13 -5.16
CA ALA A 102 -5.66 0.99 -5.16
C ALA A 102 -5.82 1.53 -3.73
N PRO A 103 -4.91 2.40 -3.26
CA PRO A 103 -4.98 2.93 -1.90
C PRO A 103 -6.11 3.92 -1.68
N THR A 104 -6.68 3.84 -0.49
CA THR A 104 -7.58 4.83 0.08
C THR A 104 -7.07 5.23 1.46
N PHE A 105 -7.51 6.39 1.94
CA PHE A 105 -6.99 7.00 3.16
C PHE A 105 -8.10 7.38 4.12
N GLN A 106 -7.80 7.32 5.41
CA GLN A 106 -8.59 7.90 6.48
C GLN A 106 -7.68 8.71 7.40
N THR A 107 -8.05 9.96 7.64
CA THR A 107 -7.39 10.85 8.59
C THR A 107 -8.39 11.88 9.12
N SER A 108 -7.95 12.74 10.04
CA SER A 108 -8.79 13.79 10.63
C SER A 108 -9.55 14.60 9.56
N MET A 109 -10.83 14.87 9.84
CA MET A 109 -11.67 15.73 9.00
C MET A 109 -11.24 17.20 9.07
N GLU A 110 -10.54 17.56 10.15
CA GLU A 110 -9.93 18.86 10.38
C GLU A 110 -8.41 18.77 10.22
N GLY A 111 -7.79 19.77 9.61
CA GLY A 111 -6.34 19.83 9.45
C GLY A 111 -5.82 19.66 8.01
N PRO A 112 -4.49 19.66 7.83
CA PRO A 112 -3.86 19.86 6.53
C PRO A 112 -4.02 18.67 5.55
N TYR A 113 -4.31 17.47 6.06
CA TYR A 113 -4.40 16.24 5.25
C TYR A 113 -5.83 15.77 4.97
N ASN A 114 -6.87 16.53 5.37
CA ASN A 114 -8.26 16.08 5.23
C ASN A 114 -8.71 15.81 3.79
N TRP A 115 -7.97 16.32 2.80
CA TRP A 115 -8.18 16.08 1.38
C TRP A 115 -7.91 14.62 0.98
N LEU A 116 -7.03 13.91 1.70
CA LEU A 116 -6.76 12.49 1.44
C LEU A 116 -8.01 11.62 1.58
N ASN A 117 -8.94 12.01 2.46
CA ASN A 117 -10.23 11.33 2.64
C ASN A 117 -11.13 11.38 1.38
N LYS A 118 -10.79 12.19 0.37
CA LYS A 118 -11.66 12.51 -0.78
C LYS A 118 -11.10 12.06 -2.13
N ILE A 119 -9.93 11.44 -2.15
CA ILE A 119 -9.24 11.05 -3.38
C ILE A 119 -9.22 9.53 -3.55
N GLN A 120 -9.08 9.09 -4.80
CA GLN A 120 -8.68 7.72 -5.10
C GLN A 120 -7.23 7.73 -5.56
N ALA A 121 -6.42 6.84 -5.00
CA ALA A 121 -5.05 6.65 -5.44
C ALA A 121 -4.84 5.32 -6.17
N ILE A 122 -3.73 5.23 -6.91
CA ILE A 122 -3.17 4.00 -7.46
C ILE A 122 -1.71 3.86 -7.05
N GLY A 123 -1.27 2.64 -6.76
CA GLY A 123 0.12 2.34 -6.41
C GLY A 123 0.76 1.41 -7.41
N ILE A 124 2.01 1.70 -7.78
CA ILE A 124 2.87 0.86 -8.62
C ILE A 124 4.07 0.46 -7.77
N GLY A 125 4.17 -0.83 -7.45
CA GLY A 125 5.26 -1.33 -6.62
C GLY A 125 6.41 -1.92 -7.42
N SER A 126 7.61 -1.86 -6.84
CA SER A 126 8.85 -2.48 -7.32
C SER A 126 9.61 -3.11 -6.17
N LEU A 127 10.58 -3.97 -6.51
CA LEU A 127 11.60 -4.44 -5.58
C LEU A 127 12.90 -3.73 -5.93
N ASP A 128 13.31 -2.78 -5.10
CA ASP A 128 14.52 -1.98 -5.25
C ASP A 128 15.54 -2.47 -4.23
N ASP A 129 16.65 -3.07 -4.68
CA ASP A 129 17.69 -3.68 -3.81
C ASP A 129 17.14 -4.64 -2.73
N GLY A 130 16.08 -5.37 -3.08
CA GLY A 130 15.41 -6.31 -2.19
C GLY A 130 14.45 -5.68 -1.19
N LYS A 131 14.27 -4.35 -1.22
CA LYS A 131 13.25 -3.63 -0.46
C LYS A 131 12.01 -3.38 -1.32
N LEU A 132 10.84 -3.52 -0.71
CA LEU A 132 9.57 -3.26 -1.38
C LEU A 132 9.30 -1.75 -1.36
N ALA A 133 9.14 -1.18 -2.55
CA ALA A 133 8.79 0.22 -2.72
C ALA A 133 7.52 0.38 -3.54
N TYR A 134 6.82 1.50 -3.35
CA TYR A 134 5.67 1.91 -4.14
C TYR A 134 5.79 3.38 -4.54
N GLU A 135 5.52 3.65 -5.80
CA GLU A 135 5.14 4.99 -6.25
C GLU A 135 3.61 5.09 -6.20
N VAL A 136 3.08 6.04 -5.44
CA VAL A 136 1.64 6.25 -5.24
C VAL A 136 1.21 7.53 -5.94
N TYR A 137 0.08 7.47 -6.62
CA TYR A 137 -0.46 8.56 -7.44
C TYR A 137 -1.92 8.82 -7.11
N GLU A 138 -2.32 10.08 -7.04
CA GLU A 138 -3.71 10.55 -7.01
C GLU A 138 -4.29 10.52 -8.43
N LEU A 139 -5.49 9.97 -8.60
CA LEU A 139 -6.26 10.07 -9.85
C LEU A 139 -6.90 11.47 -9.96
N LEU A 140 -6.85 12.08 -11.15
CA LEU A 140 -7.34 13.44 -11.43
C LEU A 140 -8.67 13.47 -12.20
#